data_AF-A0A842N1B6-F1
#
_entry.id   AF-A0A842N1B6-F1
#
_cell.length_a   1.000
_cell.length_b   1.000
_cell.length_c   1.000
_cell.angle_alpha   90.00
_cell.angle_beta   90.00
_cell.angle_gamma   90.00
#
_symmetry.space_group_name_H-M   'P 1'
#
loop_
_entity.id
_entity.type
_entity.pdbx_description
1 polymer ?
#
loop_
_entity_poly.entity_id
_entity_poly.type
_entity_poly.pdbx_seq_one_letter_code
_entity_poly.pdbx_strand_id
1 'polypeptide(L)'
;MQTLSKAKDVIIDFGTRAISKQNFSRMVCIPKSALVNLGVTTDDSLKVELVECPEDDERYLKLTPVMADEDEEDEDEEDDEDEDDEDEEEDE
;
A
#
# COMPACT_ATOMS: atom_id res chain seq x y z
N MET A 1 -21.56 -12.48 26.46
CA MET A 1 -20.98 -11.78 25.30
C MET A 1 -19.84 -10.93 25.82
N GLN A 2 -18.59 -11.36 25.66
CA GLN A 2 -17.41 -10.56 26.01
C GLN A 2 -17.06 -9.69 24.79
N THR A 3 -17.13 -8.38 24.95
CA THR A 3 -16.62 -7.43 23.98
C THR A 3 -15.09 -7.50 24.04
N LEU A 4 -14.43 -7.93 22.96
CA LEU A 4 -12.98 -7.75 22.84
C LEU A 4 -12.72 -6.24 22.87
N SER A 5 -12.23 -5.74 24.00
CA SER A 5 -11.77 -4.37 24.11
C SER A 5 -10.63 -4.18 23.11
N LYS A 6 -10.89 -3.46 22.01
CA LYS A 6 -9.88 -3.05 21.03
C LYS A 6 -8.70 -2.49 21.81
N ALA A 7 -7.52 -3.08 21.63
CA ALA A 7 -6.31 -2.59 22.27
C ALA A 7 -6.18 -1.10 21.95
N LYS A 8 -5.94 -0.27 22.98
CA LYS A 8 -5.76 1.17 22.77
C LYS A 8 -4.54 1.38 21.92
N ASP A 9 -4.68 2.15 20.85
CA ASP A 9 -3.56 2.52 19.99
C ASP A 9 -2.48 3.21 20.83
N VAL A 10 -1.25 2.71 20.75
CA VAL A 10 -0.10 3.31 21.42
C VAL A 10 0.54 4.30 20.44
N ILE A 11 0.36 5.59 20.71
CA ILE A 11 0.92 6.65 19.89
C ILE A 11 2.35 6.95 20.36
N ILE A 12 3.32 6.85 19.45
CA ILE A 12 4.70 7.27 19.68
C ILE A 12 4.93 8.57 18.91
N ASP A 13 5.12 9.67 19.63
CA ASP A 13 5.39 10.98 19.04
C ASP A 13 6.89 11.16 18.72
N PHE A 14 7.20 11.43 17.45
CA PHE A 14 8.56 11.70 16.97
C PHE A 14 8.86 13.19 16.76
N GLY A 15 7.97 14.06 17.21
CA GLY A 15 8.03 15.52 17.12
C GLY A 15 7.66 16.08 15.75
N THR A 16 7.56 17.41 15.68
CA THR A 16 7.28 18.12 14.43
C THR A 16 8.56 18.30 13.60
N ARG A 17 8.49 18.01 12.30
CA ARG A 17 9.60 18.19 11.34
C ARG A 17 9.16 19.08 10.19
N ALA A 18 10.05 19.99 9.78
CA ALA A 18 9.81 20.84 8.63
C ALA A 18 10.05 20.07 7.32
N ILE A 19 9.24 20.36 6.30
CA ILE A 19 9.45 19.86 4.94
C ILE A 19 10.65 20.59 4.34
N SER A 20 11.66 19.84 3.91
CA SER A 20 12.83 20.44 3.25
C SER A 20 12.48 20.82 1.81
N LYS A 21 12.82 22.05 1.41
CA LYS A 21 12.76 22.53 0.03
C LYS A 21 14.16 22.45 -0.55
N GLN A 22 14.58 21.27 -0.99
CA GLN A 22 15.86 21.09 -1.64
C GLN A 22 15.62 20.69 -3.10
N ASN A 23 16.18 21.46 -4.04
CA ASN A 23 16.21 21.11 -5.47
C ASN A 23 14.84 20.77 -6.10
N PHE A 24 13.81 21.59 -5.88
CA PHE A 24 12.45 21.44 -6.44
C PHE A 24 11.68 20.18 -6.03
N SER A 25 12.31 19.20 -5.37
CA SER A 25 11.60 18.11 -4.71
C SER A 25 11.17 18.54 -3.30
N ARG A 26 9.95 18.17 -2.92
CA ARG A 26 9.51 18.25 -1.52
C ARG A 26 9.91 16.93 -0.87
N MET A 27 10.98 16.96 -0.08
CA MET A 27 11.45 15.78 0.64
C MET A 27 10.97 15.87 2.10
N VAL A 28 10.32 14.81 2.57
CA VAL A 28 9.95 14.63 3.98
C VAL A 28 10.83 13.53 4.55
N CYS A 29 11.61 13.87 5.58
CA CYS A 29 12.50 12.92 6.22
C CYS A 29 11.80 12.26 7.41
N ILE A 30 11.69 10.93 7.39
CA ILE A 30 11.12 10.13 8.48
C ILE A 30 12.25 9.76 9.46
N PRO A 31 12.03 9.83 10.79
CA PRO A 31 13.01 9.36 11.77
C PRO A 31 13.40 7.89 11.53
N LYS A 32 14.70 7.58 11.57
CA LYS A 32 15.20 6.19 11.43
C LYS A 32 14.54 5.23 12.43
N SER A 33 14.30 5.70 13.67
CA SER A 33 13.62 4.92 14.70
C SER A 33 12.19 4.54 14.34
N ALA A 34 11.47 5.38 13.59
CA ALA A 34 10.11 5.08 13.15
C ALA A 34 10.11 3.95 12.11
N LEU A 35 11.07 3.96 11.18
CA LEU A 35 11.25 2.90 10.19
C LEU A 35 11.66 1.56 10.86
N VAL A 36 12.58 1.61 11.82
CA VAL A 36 12.98 0.42 12.59
C VAL A 36 11.80 -0.17 13.35
N ASN A 37 10.93 0.66 13.94
CA ASN A 37 9.73 0.19 14.62
C ASN A 37 8.71 -0.48 13.68
N LEU A 38 8.74 -0.16 12.37
CA LEU A 38 7.95 -0.83 11.34
C LEU A 38 8.63 -2.10 10.79
N GLY A 39 9.85 -2.42 11.24
CA GLY A 39 10.63 -3.54 10.71
C GLY A 39 11.23 -3.28 9.32
N VAL A 40 11.29 -2.01 8.90
CA VAL A 40 11.69 -1.60 7.54
C VAL A 40 13.15 -1.17 7.52
N THR A 41 13.88 -1.63 6.52
CA THR A 41 15.27 -1.26 6.21
C THR A 41 15.34 -0.32 5.01
N THR A 42 16.54 0.08 4.59
CA THR A 42 16.72 1.02 3.47
C THR A 42 16.40 0.42 2.10
N ASP A 43 16.34 -0.91 2.02
CA ASP A 43 16.15 -1.66 0.79
C ASP A 43 14.68 -2.08 0.59
N ASP A 44 13.85 -1.87 1.62
CA ASP A 44 12.44 -2.24 1.61
C ASP A 44 11.57 -1.13 0.99
N SER A 45 10.47 -1.56 0.38
CA SER A 45 9.48 -0.64 -0.18
C SER A 45 8.39 -0.30 0.85
N LEU A 46 7.93 0.95 0.81
CA LEU A 46 6.82 1.44 1.64
C LEU A 46 5.69 1.91 0.75
N LYS A 47 4.49 1.36 0.97
CA LYS A 47 3.26 1.87 0.37
C LYS A 47 2.86 3.16 1.07
N VAL A 48 2.55 4.19 0.29
CA VAL A 48 2.10 5.50 0.77
C VAL A 48 0.68 5.76 0.28
N GLU A 49 -0.24 5.95 1.22
CA GLU A 49 -1.66 6.16 0.92
C GLU A 49 -2.17 7.42 1.63
N LEU A 50 -2.99 8.21 0.95
CA LEU A 50 -3.75 9.30 1.57
C LEU A 50 -5.00 8.70 2.22
N VAL A 51 -5.16 8.91 3.52
CA VAL A 51 -6.38 8.58 4.24
C VAL A 51 -7.11 9.87 4.56
N GLU A 52 -8.38 9.92 4.20
CA GLU A 52 -9.29 11.04 4.50
C GLU A 52 -10.32 10.55 5.52
N CYS A 53 -10.34 11.15 6.71
CA CYS A 53 -11.36 10.89 7.72
C CYS A 53 -12.51 11.90 7.53
N PRO A 54 -13.66 11.48 6.97
CA PRO A 54 -14.76 12.41 6.67
C PRO A 54 -15.45 12.96 7.94
N GLU A 55 -15.28 12.31 9.08
CA GLU A 55 -15.88 12.74 10.35
C GLU A 55 -15.12 13.87 11.03
N ASP A 56 -13.79 13.93 10.88
CA ASP A 56 -12.92 14.88 11.59
C ASP A 56 -12.24 15.90 10.66
N ASP A 57 -12.51 15.85 9.34
CA ASP A 57 -11.85 16.64 8.28
C ASP A 57 -10.31 16.54 8.30
N GLU A 58 -9.81 15.47 8.92
CA GLU A 58 -8.38 15.18 9.02
C GLU A 58 -7.92 14.33 7.85
N ARG A 59 -6.74 14.69 7.31
CA ARG A 59 -6.08 13.93 6.25
C ARG A 59 -4.68 13.56 6.71
N TYR A 60 -4.33 12.29 6.59
CA TYR A 60 -3.02 11.79 6.97
C TYR A 60 -2.48 10.84 5.92
N LEU A 61 -1.15 10.70 5.93
CA LEU A 61 -0.47 9.69 5.12
C LEU A 61 -0.35 8.42 5.95
N LYS A 62 -0.91 7.33 5.45
CA LYS A 62 -0.66 5.98 5.96
C LYS A 62 0.56 5.40 5.24
N LEU A 63 1.49 4.89 6.04
CA LEU A 63 2.69 4.20 5.54
C LEU A 63 2.59 2.73 5.94
N THR A 64 2.67 1.84 4.96
CA THR A 64 2.60 0.39 5.18
C THR A 64 3.82 -0.28 4.54
N PRO A 65 4.60 -1.08 5.28
CA PRO A 65 5.65 -1.91 4.68
C PRO A 65 5.09 -2.79 3.57
N VAL A 66 5.76 -2.82 2.42
CA VAL A 66 5.50 -3.83 1.39
C VAL A 66 6.43 -4.99 1.69
N MET A 67 5.91 -6.01 2.34
CA MET A 67 6.64 -7.26 2.51
C MET A 67 6.52 -8.00 1.17
N ALA A 68 7.64 -8.45 0.61
CA ALA A 68 7.58 -9.45 -0.43
C ALA A 68 7.11 -10.73 0.26
N ASP A 69 5.85 -11.11 0.04
CA ASP A 69 5.41 -12.45 0.38
C ASP A 69 6.23 -13.39 -0.51
N GLU A 70 7.00 -14.31 0.08
CA GLU A 70 7.71 -15.37 -0.65
C GLU A 70 6.73 -16.40 -1.26
N ASP A 71 5.41 -16.17 -1.14
CA ASP A 71 4.32 -17.10 -1.48
C ASP A 71 3.21 -16.45 -2.35
N GLU A 72 3.53 -15.52 -3.26
CA GLU A 72 2.66 -15.32 -4.44
C GLU A 72 3.08 -16.37 -5.48
N GLU A 73 2.58 -17.61 -5.31
CA GLU A 73 2.50 -18.57 -6.41
C GLU A 73 1.71 -17.91 -7.53
N ASP A 74 2.30 -17.82 -8.72
CA ASP A 74 1.66 -17.38 -9.96
C ASP A 74 0.26 -18.00 -10.06
N GLU A 75 -0.80 -17.19 -9.88
CA GLU A 75 -2.11 -17.53 -10.42
C GLU A 75 -1.99 -17.35 -11.94
N ASP A 76 -1.46 -18.38 -12.61
CA ASP A 76 -1.56 -18.58 -14.04
C ASP A 76 -3.05 -18.38 -14.42
N GLU A 77 -3.35 -17.24 -15.05
CA GLU A 77 -4.62 -17.07 -15.78
C GLU A 77 -4.60 -18.09 -16.93
N GLU A 78 -5.16 -19.28 -16.69
CA GLU A 78 -5.50 -20.23 -17.75
C GLU A 78 -6.60 -19.60 -18.62
N ASP A 79 -6.17 -18.95 -19.70
CA ASP A 79 -7.01 -18.50 -20.82
C ASP A 79 -7.40 -19.72 -21.66
N ASP A 80 -8.31 -20.52 -21.11
CA ASP A 80 -8.93 -21.68 -21.75
C ASP A 80 -10.39 -21.31 -22.08
N GLU A 81 -10.62 -20.66 -23.23
CA GLU A 81 -11.87 -20.85 -23.97
C GLU A 81 -11.57 -21.10 -25.45
N ASP A 82 -11.62 -22.40 -25.75
CA ASP A 82 -11.52 -23.10 -27.02
C ASP A 82 -12.39 -22.54 -28.17
N GLU A 83 -11.88 -22.87 -29.36
CA GLU A 83 -12.41 -22.83 -30.72
C GLU A 83 -13.89 -23.23 -30.90
N ASP A 84 -14.60 -22.51 -31.80
CA ASP A 84 -15.61 -23.01 -32.76
C ASP A 84 -16.30 -21.78 -33.41
N ASP A 85 -16.60 -21.67 -34.70
CA ASP A 85 -16.61 -22.60 -35.82
C ASP A 85 -16.60 -21.76 -37.11
N GLU A 86 -16.04 -22.31 -38.18
CA GLU A 86 -16.04 -21.72 -39.53
C GLU A 86 -17.44 -21.82 -40.13
N ASP A 87 -17.99 -20.73 -40.68
CA ASP A 87 -19.04 -20.84 -41.71
C ASP A 87 -18.78 -19.81 -42.83
N GLU A 88 -18.18 -20.32 -43.91
CA GLU A 88 -18.18 -19.71 -45.23
C GLU A 88 -19.59 -19.85 -45.82
N GLU A 89 -20.33 -18.74 -45.95
CA GLU A 89 -21.52 -18.70 -46.80
C GLU A 89 -21.19 -17.93 -48.09
N GLU A 90 -21.01 -18.69 -49.17
CA GLU A 90 -21.07 -18.25 -50.57
C GLU A 90 -22.47 -17.71 -50.87
N ASP A 91 -22.58 -16.49 -51.41
CA ASP A 91 -23.79 -16.05 -52.11
C ASP A 91 -23.43 -15.61 -53.54
N GLU A 92 -24.15 -16.20 -54.49
CA GLU A 92 -24.10 -16.04 -55.95
C GLU A 92 -24.40 -14.61 -56.47
#